data_AF-A0A1W1HBQ7-F1
#
_entry.id   AF-A0A1W1HBQ7-F1
#
_cell.length_a   1.000
_cell.length_b   1.000
_cell.length_c   1.000
_cell.angle_alpha   90.00
_cell.angle_beta   90.00
_cell.angle_gamma   90.00
#
_symmetry.space_group_name_H-M   'P 1'
#
loop_
_entity.id
_entity.type
_entity.pdbx_description
1 polymer ?
#
loop_
_entity_poly.entity_id
_entity_poly.type
_entity_poly.pdbx_seq_one_letter_code
_entity_poly.pdbx_strand_id
1 'polypeptide(L)'
;MNVKEAVKKAIEYIADIFESENLENIGLEEVALDEKADTWEVTVGFSRPWDHEKGGLISNIQRLKRDYKIVCIDNKTEEVKSIKIREVSNA
;
A
#
# COMPACT_ATOMS: atom_id res chain seq x y z
N MET A 1 -12.13 4.37 15.11
CA MET A 1 -12.25 4.59 13.65
C MET A 1 -12.99 3.40 13.02
N ASN A 2 -13.79 3.58 11.97
CA ASN A 2 -14.39 2.47 11.22
C ASN A 2 -13.51 2.04 10.02
N VAL A 3 -13.81 0.89 9.42
CA VAL A 3 -13.00 0.32 8.32
C VAL A 3 -12.86 1.26 7.12
N LYS A 4 -13.89 2.05 6.78
CA LYS A 4 -13.84 2.97 5.63
C LYS A 4 -12.90 4.15 5.90
N GLU A 5 -12.93 4.66 7.13
CA GLU A 5 -12.03 5.72 7.58
C GLU A 5 -10.58 5.25 7.58
N ALA A 6 -10.33 4.01 8.06
CA ALA A 6 -8.99 3.40 8.05
C ALA A 6 -8.42 3.29 6.64
N VAL A 7 -9.22 2.76 5.70
CA VAL A 7 -8.84 2.63 4.28
C VAL A 7 -8.55 3.99 3.65
N LYS A 8 -9.44 4.96 3.85
CA LYS A 8 -9.27 6.31 3.31
C LYS A 8 -7.97 6.93 3.82
N LYS A 9 -7.75 6.88 5.13
CA LYS A 9 -6.55 7.43 5.76
C LYS A 9 -5.27 6.76 5.26
N ALA A 10 -5.27 5.44 5.11
CA ALA A 10 -4.12 4.72 4.60
C ALA A 10 -3.77 5.12 3.16
N ILE A 11 -4.76 5.24 2.27
CA ILE A 11 -4.55 5.63 0.88
C ILE A 11 -4.03 7.07 0.80
N GLU A 12 -4.65 8.01 1.53
CA GLU A 12 -4.22 9.41 1.58
C GLU A 12 -2.80 9.53 2.11
N TYR A 13 -2.46 8.81 3.18
CA TYR A 13 -1.12 8.85 3.77
C TYR A 13 -0.05 8.26 2.84
N ILE A 14 -0.36 7.19 2.09
CA ILE A 14 0.54 6.63 1.07
C ILE A 14 0.75 7.61 -0.09
N ALA A 15 -0.32 8.25 -0.58
CA ALA A 15 -0.21 9.23 -1.65
C ALA A 15 0.64 10.44 -1.24
N ASP A 16 0.50 10.90 0.01
CA ASP A 16 1.24 12.04 0.57
C ASP A 16 2.72 11.72 0.83
N ILE A 17 3.01 10.66 1.61
CA ILE A 17 4.41 10.37 2.01
C ILE A 17 5.30 9.97 0.82
N PHE A 18 4.70 9.43 -0.24
CA PHE A 18 5.38 9.05 -1.48
C PHE A 18 5.06 10.00 -2.65
N GLU A 19 4.58 11.22 -2.40
CA GLU A 19 4.21 12.19 -3.45
C GLU A 19 5.34 12.39 -4.47
N SER A 20 6.58 12.54 -3.99
CA SER A 20 7.77 12.72 -4.84
C SER A 20 8.04 11.56 -5.81
N GLU A 21 7.46 10.39 -5.55
CA GLU A 21 7.62 9.20 -6.38
C GLU A 21 6.59 9.11 -7.50
N ASN A 22 5.63 10.04 -7.55
CA ASN A 22 4.56 10.10 -8.55
C ASN A 22 3.82 8.75 -8.68
N LEU A 23 3.30 8.26 -7.55
CA LEU A 23 2.60 6.98 -7.50
C LEU A 23 1.40 6.94 -8.45
N GLU A 24 1.23 5.79 -9.10
CA GLU A 24 0.11 5.49 -9.99
C GLU A 24 -0.66 4.27 -9.48
N ASN A 25 -1.92 4.12 -9.94
CA ASN A 25 -2.75 2.94 -9.67
C ASN A 25 -2.90 2.62 -8.16
N ILE A 26 -2.94 3.64 -7.31
CA ILE A 26 -3.10 3.48 -5.85
C ILE A 26 -4.46 2.82 -5.56
N GLY A 27 -4.47 1.76 -4.76
CA GLY A 27 -5.68 1.02 -4.43
C GLY A 27 -5.59 0.21 -3.14
N LEU A 28 -6.77 -0.12 -2.59
CA LEU A 28 -6.90 -1.02 -1.46
C LEU A 28 -6.70 -2.47 -1.92
N GLU A 29 -5.92 -3.23 -1.16
CA GLU A 29 -5.72 -4.68 -1.38
C GLU A 29 -6.34 -5.50 -0.24
N GLU A 30 -6.07 -5.11 1.00
CA GLU A 30 -6.53 -5.82 2.20
C GLU A 30 -6.72 -4.82 3.35
N VAL A 31 -7.67 -5.09 4.23
CA VAL A 31 -7.83 -4.38 5.50
C VAL A 31 -8.21 -5.36 6.61
N ALA A 32 -7.52 -5.28 7.72
CA ALA A 32 -7.80 -6.05 8.92
C ALA A 32 -7.73 -5.15 10.17
N LEU A 33 -8.52 -5.49 11.19
CA LEU A 33 -8.37 -4.95 12.53
C LEU A 33 -7.60 -5.97 13.36
N ASP A 34 -6.43 -5.60 13.87
CA ASP A 34 -5.79 -6.35 14.95
C ASP A 34 -6.47 -5.96 16.27
N GLU A 35 -7.38 -6.82 16.75
CA GLU A 35 -8.11 -6.60 18.00
C GLU A 35 -7.21 -6.59 19.24
N LYS A 36 -6.03 -7.23 19.18
CA LYS A 36 -5.09 -7.27 20.32
C LYS A 36 -4.28 -5.99 20.41
N ALA A 37 -3.80 -5.49 19.27
CA ALA A 37 -3.05 -4.25 19.20
C ALA A 37 -3.95 -2.99 19.13
N ASP A 38 -5.25 -3.16 18.85
CA ASP A 38 -6.21 -2.09 18.58
C ASP A 38 -5.75 -1.17 17.44
N THR A 39 -5.26 -1.80 16.36
CA THR A 39 -4.73 -1.13 15.17
C THR A 39 -5.36 -1.68 13.90
N TRP A 40 -5.62 -0.80 12.94
CA TRP A 40 -5.95 -1.17 11.57
C TRP A 40 -4.67 -1.45 10.79
N GLU A 41 -4.63 -2.57 10.09
CA GLU A 41 -3.61 -2.91 9.11
C GLU A 41 -4.23 -2.84 7.72
N VAL A 42 -3.81 -1.87 6.92
CA VAL A 42 -4.32 -1.65 5.56
C VAL A 42 -3.21 -1.90 4.57
N THR A 43 -3.39 -2.88 3.68
CA THR A 43 -2.49 -3.08 2.55
C THR A 43 -2.91 -2.19 1.40
N VAL A 44 -2.03 -1.28 1.01
CA VAL A 44 -2.18 -0.38 -0.14
C VAL A 44 -1.23 -0.85 -1.23
N GLY A 45 -1.79 -1.09 -2.42
CA GLY A 45 -1.05 -1.41 -3.63
C GLY A 45 -0.91 -0.19 -4.52
N PHE A 46 0.23 -0.03 -5.19
CA PHE A 46 0.47 1.04 -6.16
C PHE A 46 1.61 0.66 -7.11
N SER A 47 1.82 1.47 -8.15
CA SER A 47 2.93 1.34 -9.11
C SER A 47 3.70 2.65 -9.18
N ARG A 48 4.98 2.58 -9.51
CA ARG A 48 5.83 3.74 -9.78
C ARG A 48 6.18 3.86 -11.25
N PRO A 49 6.53 5.06 -11.74
CA PRO A 49 6.96 5.25 -13.12
C PRO A 49 8.22 4.45 -13.51
N TRP A 50 9.01 4.00 -12.53
CA TRP A 50 10.20 3.17 -12.77
C TRP A 50 10.00 1.68 -12.43
N ASP A 51 8.77 1.26 -12.10
CA ASP A 51 8.41 -0.14 -11.84
C ASP A 51 8.25 -0.98 -13.12
N HIS A 52 8.80 -0.50 -14.25
CA HIS A 52 8.86 -1.28 -15.48
C HIS A 52 9.99 -2.31 -15.38
N GLU A 53 9.63 -3.60 -15.42
CA GLU A 53 10.62 -4.62 -15.74
C GLU A 53 11.20 -4.30 -17.13
N LYS A 54 12.54 -4.18 -17.22
CA LYS A 54 13.23 -4.10 -18.51
C LYS A 54 13.11 -5.46 -19.21
N GLY A 55 11.93 -5.73 -19.78
CA GLY A 55 11.72 -6.88 -20.64
C GLY A 55 12.69 -6.80 -21.81
N GLY A 56 13.43 -7.87 -22.06
CA GLY A 56 14.21 -8.02 -23.29
C GLY A 56 13.34 -7.79 -24.54
N LEU A 57 14.00 -7.49 -25.66
CA LEU A 57 13.52 -6.96 -26.95
C LEU A 57 12.26 -7.60 -27.62
N ILE A 58 11.49 -8.48 -26.98
CA ILE A 58 10.43 -9.30 -27.60
C ILE A 58 9.06 -9.23 -26.89
N SER A 59 8.89 -8.48 -25.78
CA SER A 59 7.58 -8.38 -25.11
C SER A 59 7.06 -6.94 -25.05
N ASN A 60 6.10 -6.61 -25.93
CA ASN A 60 5.33 -5.36 -25.89
C ASN A 60 4.30 -5.31 -24.74
N ILE A 61 4.35 -6.26 -23.81
CA ILE A 61 3.51 -6.27 -22.61
C ILE A 61 4.39 -5.76 -21.46
N GLN A 62 4.38 -4.46 -21.23
CA GLN A 62 4.89 -3.88 -19.99
C GLN A 62 3.99 -4.40 -18.86
N ARG A 63 4.47 -5.39 -18.11
CA ARG A 63 3.83 -5.77 -16.86
C ARG A 63 4.14 -4.65 -15.86
N LEU A 64 3.12 -3.88 -15.49
CA LEU A 64 3.23 -2.94 -14.39
C LEU A 64 3.54 -3.76 -13.13
N LYS A 65 4.74 -3.60 -12.58
CA LYS A 65 5.04 -4.16 -11.26
C LYS A 65 4.26 -3.34 -10.23
N ARG A 66 3.61 -4.06 -9.32
CA ARG A 66 2.82 -3.49 -8.23
C ARG A 66 3.56 -3.73 -6.93
N ASP A 67 3.75 -2.66 -6.17
CA ASP A 67 4.31 -2.69 -4.83
C ASP A 67 3.19 -2.66 -3.80
N TYR A 68 3.45 -3.28 -2.65
CA TYR A 68 2.47 -3.47 -1.58
C TYR A 68 3.04 -2.97 -0.25
N LYS A 69 2.32 -2.06 0.40
CA LYS A 69 2.68 -1.54 1.72
C LYS A 69 1.56 -1.79 2.72
N ILE A 70 1.92 -2.21 3.93
CA ILE A 70 1.01 -2.32 5.06
C ILE A 70 1.13 -1.03 5.88
N VAL A 71 0.04 -0.28 5.97
CA VAL A 71 -0.12 0.91 6.81
C VAL A 71 -0.79 0.49 8.10
N CYS A 72 -0.12 0.73 9.22
CA CYS A 72 -0.64 0.45 10.56
C CYS A 72 -1.16 1.75 11.19
N ILE A 73 -2.45 1.79 11.54
CA ILE A 73 -3.13 2.97 12.07
C ILE A 73 -3.74 2.63 13.43
N ASP A 74 -3.46 3.43 14.44
CA ASP A 74 -4.08 3.31 15.76
C ASP A 74 -5.59 3.60 15.70
N ASN A 75 -6.42 2.69 16.21
CA ASN A 75 -7.87 2.77 16.04
C ASN A 75 -8.52 3.92 16.84
N LYS A 76 -7.87 4.39 17.91
CA LYS A 76 -8.38 5.42 18.82
C LYS A 76 -7.89 6.81 18.47
N THR A 77 -6.58 6.95 18.25
CA THR A 77 -5.90 8.22 17.97
C THR A 77 -5.87 8.53 16.49
N GLU A 78 -6.12 7.52 15.64
CA GLU A 78 -6.04 7.59 14.18
C GLU A 78 -4.66 8.00 13.64
N GLU A 79 -3.62 7.86 14.47
CA GLU A 79 -2.23 8.11 14.11
C GLU A 79 -1.69 6.93 13.29
N VAL A 80 -0.99 7.23 12.19
CA VAL A 80 -0.25 6.23 11.42
C VAL A 80 1.02 5.87 12.17
N LYS A 81 1.12 4.63 12.66
CA LYS A 81 2.23 4.16 13.50
C LYS A 81 3.40 3.61 12.70
N SER A 82 3.13 2.97 11.54
CA SER A 82 4.19 2.46 10.68
C SER A 82 3.72 2.18 9.26
N ILE A 83 4.68 2.12 8.33
CA ILE A 83 4.53 1.61 6.98
C ILE A 83 5.56 0.50 6.78
N LYS A 84 5.13 -0.68 6.35
CA LYS A 84 5.99 -1.85 6.11
C LYS A 84 5.80 -2.39 4.69
N ILE A 85 6.82 -3.06 4.16
CA ILE A 85 6.67 -3.85 2.93
C ILE A 85 5.82 -5.07 3.27
N ARG A 86 4.85 -5.40 2.43
CA ARG A 86 4.16 -6.70 2.54
C ARG A 86 5.08 -7.77 1.96
N GLU A 87 5.63 -8.60 2.82
CA GLU A 87 6.33 -9.80 2.39
C GLU A 87 5.30 -10.84 1.95
N VAL A 88 5.26 -11.14 0.65
CA VAL A 88 4.58 -12.33 0.15
C VAL A 88 5.60 -13.44 0.07
N SER A 89 5.51 -14.43 0.96
CA SER A 89 6.29 -15.65 0.85
C SER A 89 5.99 -16.29 -0.51
N ASN A 90 7.01 -16.45 -1.37
CA ASN A 90 6.87 -17.22 -2.59
C ASN A 90 6.55 -18.67 -2.19
N ALA A 91 5.32 -19.11 -2.46
CA ALA A 91 4.90 -20.49 -2.35
C ALA A 91 5.37 -21.31 -3.56
#